data_AF-A0A520PV22-F1
#
_entry.id   AF-A0A520PV22-F1
#
_cell.length_a   1.000
_cell.length_b   1.000
_cell.length_c   1.000
_cell.angle_alpha   90.00
_cell.angle_beta   90.00
_cell.angle_gamma   90.00
#
_symmetry.space_group_name_H-M   'P 1'
#
loop_
_entity.id
_entity.type
_entity.pdbx_description
1 polymer ?
#
loop_
_entity_poly.entity_id
_entity_poly.type
_entity_poly.pdbx_seq_one_letter_code
_entity_poly.pdbx_strand_id
1 'polypeptide(L)'
;MINQSKWINSLPKAKKASDKTIEQIDHDKWINTIPKKEAYSSVTKYTYLTAFFICGLIFVSIVKNETRNLQKEINSLESSVNLIKFNLDQAFLDHEIITSPENVSLLAKKHLDTDFAPYKISQIKQLNTQGENIAKINKKKVYKPKKLYSDPKSLKDEIKTHVSKRIEEKKVEIVNIYHEPKSVIDLKKAGRWTVVQLVKAFLGMPIIPGR
;
A
#
# COMPACT_ATOMS: atom_id res chain seq x y z
N MET A 1 106.43 -22.70 10.22
CA MET A 1 106.57 -21.23 10.33
C MET A 1 106.14 -20.61 9.01
N ILE A 2 105.05 -19.84 9.01
CA ILE A 2 104.49 -19.23 7.80
C ILE A 2 105.31 -17.98 7.45
N ASN A 3 105.83 -17.91 6.22
CA ASN A 3 106.67 -16.81 5.75
C ASN A 3 105.80 -15.60 5.36
N GLN A 4 105.73 -14.61 6.24
CA GLN A 4 104.90 -13.42 6.12
C GLN A 4 105.20 -12.58 4.87
N SER A 5 106.44 -12.54 4.40
CA SER A 5 106.82 -11.73 3.22
C SER A 5 106.30 -12.31 1.91
N LYS A 6 106.17 -13.65 1.82
CA LYS A 6 105.54 -14.32 0.67
C LYS A 6 104.03 -14.06 0.58
N TRP A 7 103.35 -13.91 1.72
CA TRP A 7 101.91 -13.71 1.76
C TRP A 7 101.52 -12.28 1.33
N ILE A 8 102.22 -11.27 1.85
CA ILE A 8 101.91 -9.85 1.55
C ILE A 8 102.09 -9.53 0.05
N ASN A 9 103.04 -10.17 -0.63
CA ASN A 9 103.30 -9.93 -2.06
C ASN A 9 102.28 -10.62 -2.99
N SER A 10 101.43 -11.51 -2.46
CA SER A 10 100.39 -12.20 -3.23
C SER A 10 99.06 -11.45 -3.28
N LEU A 11 98.92 -10.38 -2.49
CA LEU A 11 97.70 -9.58 -2.47
C LEU A 11 97.70 -8.57 -3.62
N PRO A 12 96.62 -8.51 -4.44
CA PRO A 12 96.51 -7.53 -5.51
C PRO A 12 96.52 -6.11 -4.90
N LYS A 13 97.47 -5.28 -5.33
CA LYS A 13 97.56 -3.84 -4.98
C LYS A 13 96.38 -3.07 -5.57
N ALA A 14 95.19 -3.24 -5.00
CA ALA A 14 94.07 -2.34 -5.21
C ALA A 14 94.35 -1.05 -4.43
N LYS A 15 94.55 0.05 -5.14
CA LYS A 15 94.64 1.40 -4.57
C LYS A 15 93.35 1.70 -3.80
N LYS A 16 93.36 1.56 -2.47
CA LYS A 16 92.35 2.18 -1.61
C LYS A 16 92.75 3.63 -1.40
N ALA A 17 92.25 4.52 -2.24
CA ALA A 17 92.04 5.90 -1.84
C ALA A 17 90.92 5.88 -0.80
N SER A 18 91.29 5.80 0.47
CA SER A 18 90.35 6.00 1.58
C SER A 18 90.11 7.50 1.73
N ASP A 19 89.27 8.06 0.85
CA ASP A 19 88.64 9.34 1.18
C ASP A 19 87.68 9.08 2.34
N LYS A 20 87.99 9.75 3.46
CA LYS A 20 87.22 9.74 4.69
C LYS A 20 85.88 10.45 4.45
N THR A 21 84.94 9.79 3.79
CA THR A 21 83.54 10.12 3.95
C THR A 21 83.13 9.45 5.26
N ILE A 22 82.90 10.26 6.30
CA ILE A 22 82.26 9.81 7.53
C ILE A 22 80.93 9.18 7.07
N GLU A 23 80.85 7.86 7.09
CA GLU A 23 79.58 7.14 6.96
C GLU A 23 78.73 7.55 8.16
N GLN A 24 78.00 8.66 8.01
CA GLN A 24 76.92 9.01 8.91
C GLN A 24 75.92 7.86 8.80
N ILE A 25 75.90 7.02 9.83
CA ILE A 25 74.86 6.02 10.03
C ILE A 25 73.56 6.80 10.13
N ASP A 26 72.83 6.86 9.03
CA ASP A 26 71.52 7.45 8.96
C ASP A 26 70.57 6.57 9.78
N HIS A 27 70.44 6.90 11.06
CA HIS A 27 69.54 6.23 12.00
C HIS A 27 68.10 6.24 11.50
N ASP A 28 67.73 7.19 10.63
CA ASP A 28 66.38 7.35 10.11
C ASP A 28 66.08 6.42 8.92
N LYS A 29 67.08 5.70 8.41
CA LYS A 29 66.86 4.67 7.39
C LYS A 29 66.09 3.46 7.92
N TRP A 30 66.26 3.14 9.21
CA TRP A 30 65.70 1.92 9.82
C TRP A 30 64.35 2.12 10.50
N ILE A 31 64.00 3.35 10.89
CA ILE A 31 62.69 3.67 11.50
C ILE A 31 61.51 3.43 10.55
N ASN A 32 61.73 3.52 9.24
CA ASN A 32 60.69 3.31 8.22
C ASN A 32 60.54 1.84 7.81
N THR A 33 61.47 0.97 8.20
CA THR A 33 61.41 -0.48 7.98
C THR A 33 60.83 -1.26 9.16
N ILE A 34 60.62 -0.63 10.32
CA ILE A 34 59.92 -1.26 11.43
C ILE A 34 58.41 -1.26 11.10
N PRO A 35 57.75 -2.43 11.02
CA PRO A 35 56.32 -2.48 10.76
C PRO A 35 55.59 -1.77 11.90
N LYS A 36 55.02 -0.60 11.61
CA LYS A 36 54.12 0.11 12.52
C LYS A 36 52.91 -0.80 12.73
N LYS A 37 52.80 -1.42 13.91
CA LYS A 37 51.55 -2.06 14.32
C LYS A 37 50.54 -0.94 14.47
N GLU A 38 49.73 -0.75 13.43
CA GLU A 38 48.47 -0.02 13.54
C GLU A 38 47.74 -0.66 14.72
N ALA A 39 47.63 0.06 15.84
CA ALA A 39 46.85 -0.37 16.99
C ALA A 39 45.39 -0.30 16.59
N TYR A 40 44.96 -1.20 15.71
CA TYR A 40 43.58 -1.35 15.32
C TYR A 40 42.85 -1.85 16.57
N SER A 41 42.27 -0.90 17.29
CA SER A 41 41.62 -1.11 18.56
C SER A 41 40.57 -2.20 18.39
N SER A 42 40.75 -3.36 19.04
CA SER A 42 39.75 -4.44 19.00
C SER A 42 38.37 -3.94 19.46
N VAL A 43 38.37 -2.86 20.24
CA VAL A 43 37.20 -2.09 20.70
C VAL A 43 36.30 -1.63 19.54
N THR A 44 36.85 -1.25 18.38
CA THR A 44 36.04 -0.79 17.22
C THR A 44 35.28 -1.89 16.50
N LYS A 45 35.71 -3.16 16.61
CA LYS A 45 35.11 -4.29 15.88
C LYS A 45 33.76 -4.69 16.46
N TYR A 46 33.56 -4.52 17.76
CA TYR A 46 32.34 -4.92 18.46
C TYR A 46 31.41 -3.74 18.77
N THR A 47 31.81 -2.51 18.49
CA THR A 47 31.01 -1.30 18.77
C THR A 47 29.71 -1.29 17.96
N TYR A 48 29.78 -1.67 16.68
CA TYR A 48 28.58 -1.76 15.85
C TYR A 48 27.63 -2.85 16.35
N LEU A 49 28.16 -4.04 16.69
CA LEU A 49 27.34 -5.15 17.18
C LEU A 49 26.64 -4.82 18.51
N THR A 50 27.37 -4.19 19.45
CA THR A 50 26.79 -3.73 20.73
C THR A 50 25.77 -2.62 20.52
N ALA A 51 26.03 -1.66 19.62
CA ALA A 51 25.06 -0.63 19.26
C ALA A 51 23.77 -1.24 18.66
N PHE A 52 23.88 -2.19 17.73
CA PHE A 52 22.72 -2.89 17.17
C PHE A 52 21.94 -3.66 18.23
N PHE A 53 22.63 -4.30 19.17
CA PHE A 53 22.00 -5.02 20.27
C PHE A 53 21.22 -4.09 21.21
N ILE A 54 21.82 -2.95 21.58
CA ILE A 54 21.18 -1.91 22.41
C ILE A 54 19.98 -1.30 21.68
N CYS A 55 20.13 -0.98 20.39
CA CYS A 55 19.02 -0.50 19.55
C CYS A 55 17.88 -1.53 19.47
N GLY A 56 18.18 -2.81 19.33
CA GLY A 56 17.19 -3.89 19.32
C GLY A 56 16.40 -3.97 20.62
N LEU A 57 17.07 -3.88 21.77
CA LEU A 57 16.40 -3.92 23.08
C LEU A 57 15.46 -2.72 23.31
N ILE A 58 15.89 -1.52 22.90
CA ILE A 58 15.05 -0.32 22.98
C ILE A 58 13.87 -0.44 22.02
N PHE A 59 14.10 -0.90 20.78
CA PHE A 59 13.07 -1.06 19.75
C PHE A 59 11.99 -2.06 20.16
N VAL A 60 12.38 -3.21 20.73
CA VAL A 60 11.42 -4.21 21.22
C VAL A 60 10.50 -3.63 22.29
N SER A 61 10.99 -2.74 23.15
CA SER A 61 10.20 -2.10 24.19
C SER A 61 9.14 -1.14 23.62
N ILE A 62 9.51 -0.36 22.60
CA ILE A 62 8.60 0.55 21.91
C ILE A 62 7.50 -0.23 21.18
N VAL A 63 7.89 -1.25 20.38
CA VAL A 63 6.95 -2.09 19.63
C VAL A 63 6.00 -2.84 20.57
N LYS A 64 6.51 -3.40 21.68
CA LYS A 64 5.68 -4.12 22.67
C LYS A 64 4.69 -3.20 23.38
N ASN A 65 5.04 -1.94 23.59
CA ASN A 65 4.15 -0.98 24.25
C ASN A 65 2.99 -0.56 23.32
N GLU A 66 3.29 -0.26 22.05
CA GLU A 66 2.27 0.10 21.06
C GLU A 66 1.34 -1.08 20.74
N THR A 67 1.89 -2.26 20.51
CA THR A 67 1.08 -3.49 20.28
C THR A 67 0.15 -3.80 21.45
N ARG A 68 0.56 -3.54 22.70
CA ARG A 68 -0.31 -3.69 23.88
C ARG A 68 -1.45 -2.65 23.89
N ASN A 69 -1.21 -1.42 23.44
CA ASN A 69 -2.27 -0.42 23.34
C ASN A 69 -3.29 -0.82 22.27
N LEU A 70 -2.81 -1.19 21.08
CA LEU A 70 -3.64 -1.68 19.99
C LEU A 70 -4.45 -2.92 20.40
N GLN A 71 -3.85 -3.86 21.15
CA GLN A 71 -4.57 -5.03 21.67
C GLN A 71 -5.75 -4.65 22.57
N LYS A 72 -5.60 -3.61 23.41
CA LYS A 72 -6.69 -3.14 24.27
C LYS A 72 -7.83 -2.54 23.46
N GLU A 73 -7.49 -1.72 22.47
CA GLU A 73 -8.47 -1.12 21.56
C GLU A 73 -9.20 -2.21 20.77
N ILE A 74 -8.48 -3.19 20.21
CA ILE A 74 -9.05 -4.35 19.51
C ILE A 74 -10.02 -5.11 20.42
N ASN A 75 -9.61 -5.44 21.64
CA ASN A 75 -10.46 -6.17 22.60
C ASN A 75 -11.71 -5.35 22.99
N SER A 76 -11.58 -4.03 23.16
CA SER A 76 -12.71 -3.13 23.44
C SER A 76 -13.69 -3.08 22.26
N LEU A 77 -13.15 -3.06 21.04
CA LEU A 77 -13.95 -3.04 19.82
C LEU A 77 -14.67 -4.38 19.61
N GLU A 78 -13.99 -5.49 19.82
CA GLU A 78 -14.56 -6.84 19.77
C GLU A 78 -15.72 -7.01 20.76
N SER A 79 -15.55 -6.54 22.00
CA SER A 79 -16.63 -6.50 23.00
C SER A 79 -17.83 -5.69 22.52
N SER A 80 -17.58 -4.50 21.95
CA SER A 80 -18.64 -3.63 21.43
C SER A 80 -19.39 -4.28 20.26
N VAL A 81 -18.67 -4.94 19.35
CA VAL A 81 -19.27 -5.68 18.22
C VAL A 81 -20.11 -6.84 18.71
N ASN A 82 -19.63 -7.61 19.70
CA ASN A 82 -20.38 -8.72 20.28
C ASN A 82 -21.66 -8.26 20.97
N LEU A 83 -21.61 -7.13 21.70
CA LEU A 83 -22.78 -6.51 22.31
C LEU A 83 -23.80 -6.08 21.25
N ILE A 84 -23.35 -5.42 20.18
CA ILE A 84 -24.22 -4.99 19.07
C ILE A 84 -24.88 -6.21 18.41
N LYS A 85 -24.11 -7.28 18.17
CA LYS A 85 -24.63 -8.52 17.60
C LYS A 85 -25.71 -9.14 18.49
N PHE A 86 -25.47 -9.23 19.79
CA PHE A 86 -26.45 -9.73 20.75
C PHE A 86 -27.74 -8.89 20.76
N ASN A 87 -27.62 -7.56 20.79
CA ASN A 87 -28.78 -6.66 20.76
C ASN A 87 -29.57 -6.81 19.45
N LEU A 88 -28.90 -7.03 18.32
CA LEU A 88 -29.55 -7.25 17.04
C LEU A 88 -30.31 -8.58 17.02
N ASP A 89 -29.69 -9.66 17.52
CA ASP A 89 -30.34 -10.97 17.63
C ASP A 89 -31.59 -10.90 18.52
N GLN A 90 -31.51 -10.16 19.64
CA GLN A 90 -32.66 -9.90 20.51
C GLN A 90 -33.75 -9.10 19.77
N ALA A 91 -33.39 -8.01 19.09
CA ALA A 91 -34.35 -7.20 18.34
C ALA A 91 -35.03 -7.98 17.19
N PHE A 92 -34.29 -8.90 16.56
CA PHE A 92 -34.83 -9.79 15.53
C PHE A 92 -35.88 -10.73 16.11
N LEU A 93 -35.57 -11.38 17.24
CA LEU A 93 -36.50 -12.29 17.92
C LEU A 93 -37.74 -11.56 18.42
N ASP A 94 -37.58 -10.37 19.02
CA ASP A 94 -38.69 -9.52 19.45
C ASP A 94 -39.57 -9.12 18.25
N HIS A 95 -38.96 -8.73 17.14
CA HIS A 95 -39.69 -8.38 15.92
C HIS A 95 -40.46 -9.58 15.38
N GLU A 96 -39.86 -10.77 15.33
CA GLU A 96 -40.53 -11.99 14.89
C GLU A 96 -41.76 -12.29 15.76
N ILE A 97 -41.64 -12.15 17.08
CA ILE A 97 -42.77 -12.32 18.01
C ILE A 97 -43.85 -11.26 17.78
N ILE A 98 -43.48 -9.98 17.64
CA ILE A 98 -44.42 -8.86 17.44
C ILE A 98 -45.12 -8.94 16.08
N THR A 99 -44.41 -9.38 15.04
CA THR A 99 -44.93 -9.48 13.68
C THR A 99 -45.58 -10.83 13.35
N SER A 100 -45.60 -11.75 14.31
CA SER A 100 -46.33 -13.01 14.16
C SER A 100 -47.81 -12.73 13.84
N PRO A 101 -48.43 -13.51 12.94
CA PRO A 101 -49.78 -13.24 12.43
C PRO A 101 -50.83 -13.22 13.55
N GLU A 102 -50.67 -14.06 14.57
CA GLU A 102 -51.53 -14.08 15.75
C GLU A 102 -51.43 -12.79 16.55
N ASN A 103 -50.21 -12.31 16.82
CA ASN A 103 -49.99 -11.11 17.62
C ASN A 103 -50.38 -9.84 16.85
N VAL A 104 -50.14 -9.80 15.54
CA VAL A 104 -50.65 -8.74 14.65
C VAL A 104 -52.18 -8.73 14.63
N SER A 105 -52.84 -9.89 14.55
CA SER A 105 -54.30 -9.98 14.61
C SER A 105 -54.84 -9.54 15.97
N LEU A 106 -54.15 -9.87 17.07
CA LEU A 106 -54.50 -9.44 18.41
C LEU A 106 -54.37 -7.91 18.55
N LEU A 107 -53.26 -7.34 18.09
CA LEU A 107 -53.05 -5.89 18.07
C LEU A 107 -54.09 -5.18 17.21
N ALA A 108 -54.39 -5.73 16.03
CA ALA A 108 -55.40 -5.20 15.13
C ALA A 108 -56.76 -5.16 15.83
N LYS A 109 -57.19 -6.25 16.47
CA LYS A 109 -58.44 -6.29 17.22
C LYS A 109 -58.47 -5.29 18.39
N LYS A 110 -57.33 -5.00 19.02
CA LYS A 110 -57.23 -4.10 20.18
C LYS A 110 -57.17 -2.62 19.78
N HIS A 111 -56.51 -2.30 18.68
CA HIS A 111 -56.16 -0.92 18.30
C HIS A 111 -56.82 -0.43 17.02
N LEU A 112 -57.26 -1.32 16.14
CA LEU A 112 -58.10 -0.97 15.01
C LEU A 112 -59.53 -1.27 15.44
N ASP A 113 -60.36 -0.22 15.49
CA ASP A 113 -61.81 -0.44 15.51
C ASP A 113 -62.11 -1.28 14.28
N THR A 114 -62.62 -2.50 14.50
CA THR A 114 -62.97 -3.47 13.44
C THR A 114 -63.86 -2.87 12.36
N ASP A 115 -64.55 -1.79 12.70
CA ASP A 115 -65.41 -1.02 11.81
C ASP A 115 -64.65 0.19 11.29
N PHE A 116 -63.73 -0.02 10.35
CA PHE A 116 -63.20 1.07 9.53
C PHE A 116 -64.37 1.79 8.86
N ALA A 117 -64.76 2.95 9.38
CA ALA A 117 -65.76 3.79 8.72
C ALA A 117 -65.18 4.25 7.37
N PRO A 118 -65.85 3.97 6.23
CA PRO A 118 -65.34 4.37 4.93
C PRO A 118 -65.22 5.89 4.87
N TYR A 119 -63.98 6.38 4.72
CA TYR A 119 -63.68 7.80 4.65
C TYR A 119 -64.16 8.36 3.31
N LYS A 120 -64.91 9.46 3.34
CA LYS A 120 -65.37 10.09 2.10
C LYS A 120 -64.21 10.83 1.44
N ILE A 121 -64.06 10.67 0.12
CA ILE A 121 -63.03 11.33 -0.69
C ILE A 121 -63.05 12.87 -0.50
N SER A 122 -64.23 13.45 -0.24
CA SER A 122 -64.42 14.88 0.04
C SER A 122 -63.73 15.36 1.32
N GLN A 123 -63.44 14.47 2.26
CA GLN A 123 -62.74 14.79 3.49
C GLN A 123 -61.21 14.78 3.29
N ILE A 124 -60.71 14.23 2.18
CA ILE A 124 -59.27 14.18 1.87
C ILE A 124 -58.85 15.47 1.16
N LYS A 125 -58.24 16.40 1.89
CA LYS A 125 -57.91 17.77 1.45
C LYS A 125 -56.96 17.87 0.24
N GLN A 126 -56.20 16.82 -0.09
CA GLN A 126 -55.08 16.89 -1.07
C GLN A 126 -55.22 16.05 -2.36
N LEU A 127 -56.26 15.22 -2.52
CA LEU A 127 -56.33 14.33 -3.69
C LEU A 127 -56.65 15.06 -5.01
N ASN A 128 -57.45 16.14 -4.95
CA ASN A 128 -57.97 16.79 -6.15
C ASN A 128 -56.89 17.54 -6.96
N THR A 129 -55.86 18.06 -6.28
CA THR A 129 -54.73 18.76 -6.92
C THR A 129 -53.68 17.82 -7.51
N GLN A 130 -53.58 16.58 -7.00
CA GLN A 130 -52.59 15.61 -7.44
C GLN A 130 -53.05 14.85 -8.69
N GLY A 131 -54.35 14.54 -8.81
CA GLY A 131 -54.93 13.88 -10.00
C GLY A 131 -54.70 14.66 -11.30
N GLU A 132 -54.86 15.98 -11.27
CA GLU A 132 -54.60 16.84 -12.44
C GLU A 132 -53.11 16.92 -12.82
N ASN A 133 -52.21 16.89 -11.83
CA ASN A 133 -50.77 16.92 -12.06
C ASN A 133 -50.24 15.57 -12.59
N ILE A 134 -50.75 14.44 -12.10
CA ILE A 134 -50.40 13.10 -12.60
C ILE A 134 -50.85 12.95 -14.07
N ALA A 135 -52.03 13.46 -14.42
CA ALA A 135 -52.53 13.48 -15.80
C ALA A 135 -51.69 14.39 -16.73
N LYS A 136 -51.12 15.48 -16.23
CA LYS A 136 -50.21 16.37 -16.98
C LYS A 136 -48.79 15.79 -17.14
N ILE A 137 -48.27 15.10 -16.13
CA ILE A 137 -46.92 14.49 -16.15
C ILE A 137 -46.86 13.30 -17.13
N ASN A 138 -47.91 12.48 -17.19
CA ASN A 138 -47.97 11.33 -18.09
C ASN A 138 -48.03 11.70 -19.59
N LYS A 139 -48.46 12.93 -19.94
CA LYS A 139 -48.41 13.41 -21.32
C LYS A 139 -47.00 13.82 -21.78
N LYS A 140 -46.04 14.03 -20.87
CA LYS A 140 -44.77 14.70 -21.19
C LYS A 140 -43.51 13.84 -21.15
N LYS A 141 -43.48 12.67 -20.50
CA LYS A 141 -42.25 11.83 -20.48
C LYS A 141 -42.53 10.34 -20.31
N VAL A 142 -42.72 9.64 -21.44
CA VAL A 142 -42.30 8.24 -21.59
C VAL A 142 -41.74 8.06 -23.01
N TYR A 143 -40.54 8.61 -23.27
CA TYR A 143 -39.76 8.17 -24.41
C TYR A 143 -39.24 6.77 -24.11
N LYS A 144 -39.89 5.76 -24.72
CA LYS A 144 -39.54 4.34 -24.60
C LYS A 144 -38.10 4.13 -25.13
N PRO A 145 -37.10 3.78 -24.29
CA PRO A 145 -35.74 3.50 -24.75
C PRO A 145 -35.68 2.32 -25.74
N LYS A 146 -36.70 1.46 -25.76
CA LYS A 146 -36.83 0.34 -26.70
C LYS A 146 -36.87 0.75 -28.18
N LYS A 147 -37.38 1.94 -28.54
CA LYS A 147 -37.44 2.36 -29.96
C LYS A 147 -36.08 2.74 -30.54
N LEU A 148 -35.11 3.11 -29.68
CA LEU A 148 -33.79 3.58 -30.11
C LEU A 148 -32.90 2.44 -30.67
N TYR A 149 -33.12 1.22 -30.19
CA TYR A 149 -32.41 0.02 -30.63
C TYR A 149 -33.05 -0.65 -31.86
N SER A 150 -34.30 -0.31 -32.19
CA SER A 150 -35.07 -0.98 -33.23
C SER A 150 -34.80 -0.45 -34.64
N ASP A 151 -34.43 0.83 -34.79
CA ASP A 151 -34.13 1.41 -36.11
C ASP A 151 -32.92 2.35 -36.06
N PRO A 152 -31.69 1.79 -36.07
CA PRO A 152 -30.44 2.56 -35.97
C PRO A 152 -30.19 3.46 -37.20
N LYS A 153 -30.94 3.32 -38.29
CA LYS A 153 -30.82 4.16 -39.49
C LYS A 153 -31.41 5.57 -39.30
N SER A 154 -32.22 5.76 -38.26
CA SER A 154 -32.83 7.06 -37.93
C SER A 154 -31.94 7.98 -37.08
N LEU A 155 -30.73 7.55 -36.72
CA LEU A 155 -29.78 8.34 -35.95
C LEU A 155 -29.28 9.52 -36.79
N LYS A 156 -29.30 10.72 -36.20
CA LYS A 156 -28.77 11.95 -36.81
C LYS A 156 -27.32 11.72 -37.26
N ASP A 157 -26.98 12.09 -38.51
CA ASP A 157 -25.68 11.79 -39.13
C ASP A 157 -24.47 12.22 -38.30
N GLU A 158 -24.59 13.32 -37.56
CA GLU A 158 -23.59 13.86 -36.63
C GLU A 158 -23.19 12.89 -35.49
N ILE A 159 -24.15 12.11 -34.97
CA ILE A 159 -23.88 11.12 -33.92
C ILE A 159 -23.12 9.93 -34.52
N LYS A 160 -23.51 9.52 -35.73
CA LYS A 160 -22.86 8.42 -36.44
C LYS A 160 -21.40 8.76 -36.75
N THR A 161 -21.12 9.96 -37.25
CA THR A 161 -19.75 10.41 -37.54
C THR A 161 -18.91 10.53 -36.26
N HIS A 162 -19.46 11.05 -35.17
CA HIS A 162 -18.75 11.13 -33.89
C HIS A 162 -18.40 9.74 -33.34
N VAL A 163 -19.33 8.78 -33.41
CA VAL A 163 -19.10 7.41 -32.93
C VAL A 163 -18.08 6.70 -33.81
N SER A 164 -18.19 6.81 -35.13
CA SER A 164 -17.18 6.26 -36.07
C SER A 164 -15.79 6.83 -35.79
N LYS A 165 -15.67 8.14 -35.58
CA LYS A 165 -14.39 8.79 -35.25
C LYS A 165 -13.78 8.26 -33.96
N ARG A 166 -14.57 8.13 -32.88
CA ARG A 166 -14.09 7.54 -31.61
C ARG A 166 -13.64 6.09 -31.77
N ILE A 167 -14.35 5.29 -32.57
CA ILE A 167 -14.00 3.89 -32.82
C ILE A 167 -12.65 3.80 -33.55
N GLU A 168 -12.42 4.67 -34.52
CA GLU A 168 -11.16 4.70 -35.27
C GLU A 168 -9.98 5.15 -34.40
N GLU A 169 -10.16 6.21 -33.60
CA GLU A 169 -9.18 6.66 -32.60
C GLU A 169 -8.83 5.52 -31.61
N LYS A 170 -9.85 4.83 -31.08
CA LYS A 170 -9.66 3.72 -30.14
C LYS A 170 -8.98 2.51 -30.78
N LYS A 171 -9.26 2.23 -32.05
CA LYS A 171 -8.58 1.14 -32.78
C LYS A 171 -7.09 1.42 -32.92
N VAL A 172 -6.72 2.66 -33.23
CA VAL A 172 -5.30 3.08 -33.31
C VAL A 172 -4.64 3.01 -31.93
N GLU A 173 -5.31 3.47 -30.87
CA GLU A 173 -4.81 3.36 -29.50
C GLU A 173 -4.53 1.91 -29.09
N ILE A 174 -5.44 0.99 -29.43
CA ILE A 174 -5.27 -0.45 -29.17
C ILE A 174 -4.07 -1.02 -29.94
N VAL A 175 -3.92 -0.69 -31.23
CA VAL A 175 -2.78 -1.13 -32.03
C VAL A 175 -1.47 -0.61 -31.45
N ASN A 176 -1.44 0.65 -31.02
CA ASN A 176 -0.27 1.24 -30.36
C ASN A 176 0.05 0.55 -29.02
N ILE A 177 -0.97 0.15 -28.24
CA ILE A 177 -0.79 -0.63 -27.01
C ILE A 177 -0.13 -2.00 -27.29
N TYR A 178 -0.48 -2.66 -28.41
CA TYR A 178 0.11 -3.95 -28.77
C TYR A 178 1.57 -3.83 -29.21
N HIS A 179 1.93 -2.79 -29.95
CA HIS A 179 3.30 -2.58 -30.42
C HIS A 179 4.21 -1.96 -29.35
N GLU A 180 3.69 -1.04 -28.54
CA GLU A 180 4.43 -0.33 -27.49
C GLU A 180 3.67 -0.38 -26.15
N PRO A 181 3.61 -1.54 -25.48
CA PRO A 181 2.85 -1.67 -24.23
C PRO A 181 3.41 -0.78 -23.10
N LYS A 182 4.69 -0.39 -23.18
CA LYS A 182 5.38 0.40 -22.15
C LYS A 182 4.97 1.88 -22.14
N SER A 183 4.43 2.42 -23.23
CA SER A 183 4.05 3.84 -23.32
C SER A 183 2.70 4.15 -22.67
N VAL A 184 1.92 3.12 -22.34
CA VAL A 184 0.54 3.23 -21.82
C VAL A 184 0.47 3.06 -20.30
N ILE A 185 1.55 2.56 -19.68
CA ILE A 185 1.67 2.45 -18.23
C ILE A 185 2.02 3.84 -17.69
N ASP A 186 1.00 4.67 -17.46
CA ASP A 186 1.18 5.93 -16.75
C ASP A 186 1.79 5.63 -15.38
N LEU A 187 2.95 6.25 -15.09
CA LEU A 187 3.68 6.15 -13.83
C LEU A 187 2.75 6.38 -12.62
N LYS A 188 1.70 7.20 -12.77
CA LYS A 188 0.67 7.43 -11.75
C LYS A 188 -0.17 6.19 -11.41
N LYS A 189 -0.51 5.36 -12.40
CA LYS A 189 -1.24 4.09 -12.16
C LYS A 189 -0.33 3.07 -11.49
N ALA A 190 0.90 2.92 -11.99
CA ALA A 190 1.89 2.02 -11.40
C ALA A 190 2.18 2.40 -9.93
N GLY A 191 2.43 3.69 -9.65
CA GLY A 191 2.71 4.22 -8.32
C GLY A 191 1.61 3.92 -7.29
N ARG A 192 0.33 4.01 -7.69
CA ARG A 192 -0.80 3.67 -6.81
C ARG A 192 -0.82 2.18 -6.45
N TRP A 193 -0.46 1.31 -7.39
CA TRP A 193 -0.36 -0.12 -7.13
C TRP A 193 0.83 -0.48 -6.24
N THR A 194 1.97 0.20 -6.40
CA THR A 194 3.14 -0.02 -5.53
C THR A 194 2.84 0.32 -4.07
N VAL A 195 2.10 1.40 -3.81
CA VAL A 195 1.67 1.76 -2.45
C VAL A 195 0.77 0.70 -1.84
N VAL A 196 -0.19 0.16 -2.61
CA VAL A 196 -1.07 -0.94 -2.13
C VAL A 196 -0.26 -2.21 -1.84
N GLN A 197 0.77 -2.50 -2.64
CA GLN A 197 1.65 -3.65 -2.41
C GLN A 197 2.50 -3.48 -1.14
N LEU A 198 3.00 -2.28 -0.85
CA LEU A 198 3.73 -1.98 0.39
C LEU A 198 2.84 -2.15 1.63
N VAL A 199 1.59 -1.66 1.58
CA VAL A 199 0.62 -1.82 2.66
C VAL A 199 0.28 -3.31 2.88
N LYS A 200 0.10 -4.08 1.80
CA LYS A 200 -0.16 -5.52 1.90
C LYS A 200 1.02 -6.30 2.49
N ALA A 201 2.24 -5.98 2.09
CA ALA A 201 3.45 -6.58 2.65
C ALA A 201 3.59 -6.28 4.16
N PHE A 202 3.26 -5.05 4.58
CA PHE A 202 3.24 -4.67 5.99
C PHE A 202 2.19 -5.45 6.81
N LEU A 203 1.06 -5.79 6.20
CA LEU A 203 -0.01 -6.61 6.81
C LEU A 203 0.22 -8.12 6.68
N GLY A 204 1.38 -8.58 6.18
CA GLY A 204 1.71 -10.00 6.04
C GLY A 204 0.98 -10.73 4.91
N MET A 205 0.34 -10.00 3.98
CA MET A 205 -0.31 -10.59 2.81
C MET A 205 0.70 -10.79 1.66
N PRO A 206 0.58 -11.87 0.87
CA PRO A 206 1.49 -12.12 -0.25
C PRO A 206 1.36 -11.04 -1.34
N ILE A 207 2.51 -10.63 -1.90
CA ILE A 207 2.58 -9.65 -2.98
C ILE A 207 2.13 -10.33 -4.28
N ILE A 208 0.92 -10.02 -4.73
CA ILE A 208 0.40 -10.49 -6.01
C ILE A 208 0.78 -9.44 -7.07
N PRO A 209 1.58 -9.80 -8.10
CA PRO A 209 1.81 -8.90 -9.22
C PRO A 209 0.49 -8.68 -9.96
N GLY A 210 0.12 -7.41 -10.16
CA GLY A 210 -1.05 -7.05 -10.96
C GLY A 210 -0.85 -7.48 -12.42
N ARG A 211 -1.87 -8.10 -13.01
CA ARG A 211 -1.95 -8.30 -14.47
C ARG A 211 -2.36 -7.02 -15.17
#